data_AF-A0A6H9HXY3-F1
#
_entry.id   AF-A0A6H9HXY3-F1
#
_cell.length_a   1.000
_cell.length_b   1.000
_cell.length_c   1.000
_cell.angle_alpha   90.00
_cell.angle_beta   90.00
_cell.angle_gamma   90.00
#
_symmetry.space_group_name_H-M   'P 1'
#
loop_
_entity.id
_entity.type
_entity.pdbx_description
1 polymer ?
#
loop_
_entity_poly.entity_id
_entity_poly.type
_entity_poly.pdbx_seq_one_letter_code
_entity_poly.pdbx_strand_id
1 'polypeptide(L)'
;MKQKSMDTLAAQMEDFFPVRDVDHLEFYVGNAKQSSYYLARAFGFKIVAYSGLETGNREKVSYVLVQKNMRFVVSGALSSDNRIAEFVKTHGDGVKDVALLVDDVDKAYSEAVKRGAVAIAPPVELTDENGTLKKAVIGTYGDTIHTLVERKNYKGTFMPGFQKAEFDIPFEESGLIAVDHVVGNVEKMEEWVSYYENVMGFKQMIHFDDDDISTEYSALMSKVMTNGSRIKFPINEPADGKRKSQIQEYLEFYNGAGVQHLALLTNDIVKTVEALRANGVEFLDTPDTYYDELTARVGKIDEEIDKLKELKILVDRDDEGYLLQIFTKPIVDRPTLFIEIIQRKGSRGFGEGNFKALFESIEREQERRGNL
;
A
#
# COMPACT_ATOMS: atom_id res chain seq x y z
N MET A 1 -16.13 -31.78 -2.33
CA MET A 1 -16.30 -31.68 -3.80
C MET A 1 -16.07 -30.27 -4.34
N LYS A 2 -16.39 -29.19 -3.61
CA LYS A 2 -16.04 -27.80 -3.98
C LYS A 2 -14.52 -27.50 -3.99
N GLN A 3 -13.76 -28.05 -3.04
CA GLN A 3 -12.28 -27.87 -2.97
C GLN A 3 -11.55 -28.37 -4.21
N LYS A 4 -11.85 -29.60 -4.64
CA LYS A 4 -11.28 -30.19 -5.87
C LYS A 4 -11.62 -29.37 -7.11
N SER A 5 -12.77 -28.68 -7.15
CA SER A 5 -13.15 -27.86 -8.29
C SER A 5 -12.40 -26.52 -8.30
N MET A 6 -12.09 -25.94 -7.14
CA MET A 6 -11.26 -24.73 -7.03
C MET A 6 -9.78 -25.00 -7.31
N ASP A 7 -9.23 -26.10 -6.80
CA ASP A 7 -7.84 -26.50 -7.09
C ASP A 7 -7.65 -26.82 -8.59
N THR A 8 -8.68 -27.34 -9.26
CA THR A 8 -8.65 -27.61 -10.70
C THR A 8 -8.82 -26.33 -11.53
N LEU A 9 -9.54 -25.32 -11.04
CA LEU A 9 -9.63 -23.98 -11.65
C LEU A 9 -8.32 -23.18 -11.50
N ALA A 10 -7.58 -23.37 -10.41
CA ALA A 10 -6.26 -22.77 -10.20
C ALA A 10 -5.16 -23.44 -11.06
N ALA A 11 -5.31 -24.73 -11.38
CA ALA A 11 -4.35 -25.49 -12.18
C ALA A 11 -4.55 -25.37 -13.71
N GLN A 12 -5.68 -24.82 -14.18
CA GLN A 12 -6.03 -24.79 -15.61
C GLN A 12 -5.90 -23.43 -16.31
N MET A 13 -5.57 -22.35 -15.60
CA MET A 13 -5.25 -21.07 -16.21
C MET A 13 -3.74 -20.87 -16.11
N GLU A 14 -3.02 -20.82 -17.24
CA GLU A 14 -1.73 -20.14 -17.25
C GLU A 14 -1.98 -18.73 -16.71
N ASP A 15 -1.38 -18.42 -15.56
CA ASP A 15 -1.28 -17.03 -15.09
C ASP A 15 -0.43 -16.29 -16.13
N PHE A 16 -1.13 -15.56 -17.02
CA PHE A 16 -0.49 -14.83 -18.10
C PHE A 16 0.19 -13.56 -17.61
N PHE A 17 -0.03 -13.19 -16.35
CA PHE A 17 0.55 -12.01 -15.69
C PHE A 17 1.01 -12.36 -14.26
N PRO A 18 2.02 -13.23 -14.10
CA PRO A 18 2.40 -13.76 -12.79
C PRO A 18 3.15 -12.72 -11.95
N VAL A 19 2.40 -11.98 -11.14
CA VAL A 19 2.95 -11.08 -10.10
C VAL A 19 3.40 -11.90 -8.91
N ARG A 20 4.68 -11.76 -8.54
CA ARG A 20 5.30 -12.48 -7.43
C ARG A 20 5.21 -11.72 -6.11
N ASP A 21 5.54 -10.44 -6.15
CA ASP A 21 5.61 -9.58 -4.98
C ASP A 21 5.60 -8.09 -5.39
N VAL A 22 5.56 -7.17 -4.41
CA VAL A 22 5.79 -5.75 -4.61
C VAL A 22 7.30 -5.61 -4.70
N ASP A 23 7.77 -5.11 -5.83
CA ASP A 23 9.18 -4.89 -6.04
C ASP A 23 9.69 -3.70 -5.22
N HIS A 24 8.97 -2.59 -5.34
CA HIS A 24 9.11 -1.37 -4.57
C HIS A 24 7.86 -0.49 -4.68
N LEU A 25 7.71 0.46 -3.76
CA LEU A 25 6.74 1.55 -3.85
C LEU A 25 7.49 2.85 -4.10
N GLU A 26 7.15 3.61 -5.15
CA GLU A 26 7.73 4.93 -5.40
C GLU A 26 6.78 6.04 -4.96
N PHE A 27 7.28 6.93 -4.10
CA PHE A 27 6.61 8.12 -3.62
C PHE A 27 7.14 9.33 -4.38
N TYR A 28 6.24 10.15 -4.89
CA TYR A 28 6.57 11.47 -5.41
C TYR A 28 6.25 12.50 -4.33
N VAL A 29 7.28 13.26 -3.94
CA VAL A 29 7.22 14.15 -2.78
C VAL A 29 7.88 15.50 -3.06
N GLY A 30 7.44 16.53 -2.34
CA GLY A 30 7.99 17.88 -2.45
C GLY A 30 9.44 17.97 -1.94
N ASN A 31 9.81 17.17 -0.93
CA ASN A 31 11.17 17.13 -0.40
C ASN A 31 11.63 15.71 -0.07
N ALA A 32 12.24 15.04 -1.07
CA ALA A 32 12.68 13.66 -0.93
C ALA A 32 13.67 13.42 0.21
N LYS A 33 14.52 14.40 0.55
CA LYS A 33 15.49 14.27 1.63
C LYS A 33 14.79 14.22 3.00
N GLN A 34 13.84 15.11 3.23
CA GLN A 34 13.09 15.16 4.50
C GLN A 34 12.14 13.98 4.64
N SER A 35 11.40 13.61 3.59
CA SER A 35 10.49 12.45 3.64
C SER A 35 11.28 11.14 3.86
N SER A 36 12.47 11.00 3.27
CA SER A 36 13.35 9.86 3.53
C SER A 36 13.87 9.85 4.97
N TYR A 37 14.22 11.01 5.53
CA TYR A 37 14.61 11.12 6.94
C TYR A 37 13.46 10.70 7.87
N TYR A 38 12.24 11.17 7.59
CA TYR A 38 11.05 10.77 8.35
C TYR A 38 10.83 9.26 8.29
N LEU A 39 10.81 8.65 7.10
CA LEU A 39 10.64 7.20 6.96
C LEU A 39 11.76 6.40 7.64
N ALA A 40 13.00 6.92 7.64
CA ALA A 40 14.11 6.28 8.34
C ALA A 40 13.98 6.35 9.86
N ARG A 41 13.65 7.54 10.41
CA ARG A 41 13.56 7.76 11.86
C ARG A 41 12.27 7.24 12.48
N ALA A 42 11.14 7.53 11.83
CA ALA A 42 9.81 7.21 12.35
C ALA A 42 9.47 5.73 12.11
N PHE A 43 9.70 5.23 10.90
CA PHE A 43 9.31 3.87 10.50
C PHE A 43 10.46 2.86 10.49
N GLY A 44 11.70 3.27 10.73
CA GLY A 44 12.83 2.35 10.89
C GLY A 44 13.45 1.84 9.59
N PHE A 45 13.25 2.54 8.48
CA PHE A 45 13.85 2.16 7.21
C PHE A 45 15.32 2.58 7.09
N LYS A 46 16.13 1.72 6.47
CA LYS A 46 17.52 2.04 6.12
C LYS A 46 17.61 2.62 4.72
N ILE A 47 18.25 3.77 4.56
CA ILE A 47 18.60 4.28 3.21
C ILE A 47 19.78 3.47 2.67
N VAL A 48 19.61 2.78 1.55
CA VAL A 48 20.62 1.87 0.97
C VAL A 48 21.16 2.33 -0.37
N ALA A 49 20.39 3.10 -1.13
CA ALA A 49 20.80 3.58 -2.44
C ALA A 49 20.31 5.00 -2.71
N TYR A 50 20.98 5.67 -3.64
CA TYR A 50 20.77 7.06 -3.98
C TYR A 50 20.97 7.30 -5.48
N SER A 51 20.14 8.17 -6.06
CA SER A 51 20.33 8.71 -7.40
C SER A 51 20.03 10.20 -7.35
N GLY A 52 20.97 11.06 -7.76
CA GLY A 52 20.81 12.51 -7.75
C GLY A 52 21.95 13.21 -8.48
N LEU A 53 22.13 14.51 -8.22
CA LEU A 53 23.10 15.33 -8.95
C LEU A 53 24.53 14.77 -8.83
N GLU A 54 24.89 14.33 -7.64
CA GLU A 54 26.19 13.76 -7.27
C GLU A 54 26.45 12.42 -7.98
N THR A 55 25.39 11.71 -8.37
CA THR A 55 25.48 10.44 -9.12
C THR A 55 25.21 10.62 -10.61
N GLY A 56 25.14 11.87 -11.09
CA GLY A 56 24.91 12.20 -12.50
C GLY A 56 23.44 12.28 -12.94
N ASN A 57 22.47 12.03 -12.06
CA ASN A 57 21.05 12.18 -12.37
C ASN A 57 20.61 13.64 -12.17
N ARG A 58 20.29 14.30 -13.28
CA ARG A 58 19.85 15.71 -13.27
C ARG A 58 18.34 15.88 -13.42
N GLU A 59 17.59 14.80 -13.67
CA GLU A 59 16.14 14.85 -13.83
C GLU A 59 15.45 14.87 -12.46
N LYS A 60 15.85 13.97 -11.56
CA LYS A 60 15.25 13.83 -10.23
C LYS A 60 16.27 13.41 -9.19
N VAL A 61 15.89 13.57 -7.92
CA VAL A 61 16.60 12.96 -6.79
C VAL A 61 15.75 11.82 -6.23
N SER A 62 16.37 10.68 -5.92
CA SER A 62 15.69 9.49 -5.42
C SER A 62 16.50 8.83 -4.32
N TYR A 63 15.86 8.52 -3.19
CA TYR A 63 16.43 7.75 -2.09
C TYR A 63 15.73 6.39 -2.03
N VAL A 64 16.50 5.32 -1.89
CA VAL A 64 15.96 3.96 -1.75
C VAL A 64 16.10 3.53 -0.31
N LEU A 65 14.96 3.27 0.31
CA LEU A 65 14.80 2.88 1.70
C LEU A 65 14.39 1.41 1.77
N VAL A 66 15.01 0.65 2.66
CA VAL A 66 14.77 -0.78 2.82
C VAL A 66 14.55 -1.13 4.28
N GLN A 67 13.55 -1.96 4.53
CA GLN A 67 13.38 -2.68 5.78
C GLN A 67 12.93 -4.09 5.46
N LYS A 68 13.76 -5.08 5.81
CA LYS A 68 13.64 -6.46 5.37
C LYS A 68 13.46 -6.56 3.84
N ASN A 69 12.31 -7.04 3.37
CA ASN A 69 12.04 -7.26 1.96
C ASN A 69 11.34 -6.08 1.28
N MET A 70 10.93 -5.06 2.05
CA MET A 70 10.23 -3.89 1.51
C MET A 70 11.23 -2.87 0.97
N ARG A 71 10.87 -2.24 -0.14
CA ARG A 71 11.64 -1.13 -0.73
C ARG A 71 10.74 0.05 -1.00
N PHE A 72 11.07 1.20 -0.42
CA PHE A 72 10.44 2.47 -0.75
C PHE A 72 11.44 3.32 -1.54
N VAL A 73 11.00 3.92 -2.63
CA VAL A 73 11.77 4.89 -3.39
C VAL A 73 11.13 6.24 -3.19
N VAL A 74 11.85 7.19 -2.60
CA VAL A 74 11.33 8.53 -2.34
C VAL A 74 11.97 9.48 -3.31
N SER A 75 11.16 10.04 -4.22
CA SER A 75 11.62 10.82 -5.35
C SER A 75 11.12 12.26 -5.30
N GLY A 76 12.01 13.20 -5.58
CA GLY A 76 11.76 14.64 -5.59
C GLY A 76 12.24 15.29 -6.88
N ALA A 77 11.57 16.38 -7.27
CA ALA A 77 11.96 17.17 -8.43
C ALA A 77 13.22 18.00 -8.17
N LEU A 78 14.07 18.18 -9.19
CA LEU A 78 15.21 19.11 -9.17
C LEU A 78 14.94 20.40 -9.95
N SER A 79 13.84 20.45 -10.71
CA SER A 79 13.36 21.59 -11.49
C SER A 79 11.83 21.69 -11.37
N SER A 80 11.28 22.90 -11.58
CA SER A 80 9.83 23.11 -11.59
C SER A 80 9.14 22.48 -12.79
N ASP A 81 9.83 22.40 -13.94
CA ASP A 81 9.38 21.65 -15.11
C ASP A 81 9.78 20.19 -14.96
N ASN A 82 8.99 19.44 -14.18
CA ASN A 82 9.22 18.03 -13.88
C ASN A 82 7.90 17.33 -13.55
N ARG A 83 7.74 16.07 -13.98
CA ARG A 83 6.55 15.26 -13.67
C ARG A 83 6.29 15.08 -12.17
N ILE A 84 7.34 15.06 -11.34
CA ILE A 84 7.20 14.98 -9.88
C ILE A 84 6.64 16.30 -9.34
N ALA A 85 7.09 17.45 -9.87
CA ALA A 85 6.58 18.74 -9.45
C ALA A 85 5.09 18.91 -9.79
N GLU A 86 4.66 18.49 -10.99
CA GLU A 86 3.24 18.50 -11.35
C GLU A 86 2.42 17.50 -10.53
N PHE A 87 2.95 16.30 -10.25
CA PHE A 87 2.28 15.35 -9.35
C PHE A 87 2.07 15.96 -7.95
N VAL A 88 3.12 16.53 -7.34
CA VAL A 88 3.06 17.10 -6.00
C VAL A 88 2.13 18.31 -5.94
N LYS A 89 2.09 19.12 -7.00
CA LYS A 89 1.17 20.24 -7.12
C LYS A 89 -0.30 19.77 -7.09
N THR A 90 -0.61 18.70 -7.81
CA THR A 90 -1.98 18.14 -7.87
C THR A 90 -2.32 17.38 -6.59
N HIS A 91 -1.51 16.40 -6.20
CA HIS A 91 -1.87 15.40 -5.18
C HIS A 91 -1.26 15.69 -3.79
N GLY A 92 -0.22 16.53 -3.72
CA GLY A 92 0.68 16.57 -2.58
C GLY A 92 1.66 15.39 -2.61
N ASP A 93 2.25 15.08 -1.46
CA ASP A 93 3.12 13.92 -1.29
C ASP A 93 2.27 12.63 -1.32
N GLY A 94 2.64 11.66 -2.17
CA GLY A 94 1.84 10.45 -2.37
C GLY A 94 2.56 9.33 -3.12
N VAL A 95 1.93 8.17 -3.20
CA VAL A 95 2.45 7.01 -3.95
C VAL A 95 2.15 7.21 -5.44
N LYS A 96 3.20 7.18 -6.26
CA LYS A 96 3.09 7.23 -7.73
C LYS A 96 3.08 5.84 -8.34
N ASP A 97 3.95 4.96 -7.86
CA ASP A 97 4.19 3.65 -8.48
C ASP A 97 4.06 2.53 -7.46
N VAL A 98 3.27 1.52 -7.81
CA VAL A 98 3.30 0.22 -7.17
C VAL A 98 3.99 -0.76 -8.10
N ALA A 99 5.31 -0.86 -7.98
CA ALA A 99 6.10 -1.69 -8.87
C ALA A 99 5.95 -3.17 -8.49
N LEU A 100 5.81 -4.02 -9.50
CA LEU A 100 5.45 -5.43 -9.37
C LEU A 100 6.59 -6.30 -9.88
N LEU A 101 7.03 -7.25 -9.07
CA LEU A 101 8.03 -8.24 -9.45
C LEU A 101 7.37 -9.31 -10.33
N VAL A 102 7.90 -9.48 -11.54
CA VAL A 102 7.44 -10.47 -12.52
C VAL A 102 8.62 -11.29 -13.05
N ASP A 103 8.35 -12.49 -13.56
CA ASP A 103 9.40 -13.39 -14.08
C ASP A 103 9.85 -13.03 -15.51
N ASP A 104 8.96 -12.43 -16.29
CA ASP A 104 9.13 -12.07 -17.70
C ASP A 104 8.35 -10.79 -18.01
N VAL A 105 9.07 -9.66 -18.08
CA VAL A 105 8.47 -8.35 -18.36
C VAL A 105 7.89 -8.26 -19.76
N ASP A 106 8.52 -8.89 -20.76
CA ASP A 106 8.07 -8.82 -22.16
C ASP A 106 6.71 -9.51 -22.32
N LYS A 107 6.58 -10.71 -21.76
CA LYS A 107 5.32 -11.47 -21.77
C LYS A 107 4.24 -10.72 -20.99
N ALA A 108 4.53 -10.31 -19.75
CA ALA A 108 3.56 -9.63 -18.90
C ALA A 108 3.05 -8.32 -19.54
N TYR A 109 3.96 -7.46 -20.02
CA TYR A 109 3.58 -6.21 -20.68
C TYR A 109 2.79 -6.44 -21.95
N SER A 110 3.24 -7.33 -22.85
CA SER A 110 2.56 -7.56 -24.12
C SER A 110 1.17 -8.15 -23.95
N GLU A 111 0.97 -9.06 -23.01
CA GLU A 111 -0.36 -9.60 -22.69
C GLU A 111 -1.27 -8.56 -22.04
N ALA A 112 -0.76 -7.77 -21.10
CA ALA A 112 -1.52 -6.68 -20.49
C ALA A 112 -2.00 -5.66 -21.53
N VAL A 113 -1.12 -5.20 -22.42
CA VAL A 113 -1.48 -4.24 -23.48
C VAL A 113 -2.50 -4.82 -24.46
N LYS A 114 -2.36 -6.09 -24.86
CA LYS A 114 -3.37 -6.77 -25.70
C LYS A 114 -4.75 -6.82 -25.04
N ARG A 115 -4.79 -6.82 -23.71
CA ARG A 115 -6.00 -6.90 -22.88
C ARG A 115 -6.53 -5.53 -22.43
N GLY A 116 -5.95 -4.44 -22.93
CA GLY A 116 -6.45 -3.08 -22.69
C GLY A 116 -5.68 -2.29 -21.64
N ALA A 117 -4.47 -2.71 -21.24
CA ALA A 117 -3.63 -1.90 -20.36
C ALA A 117 -3.33 -0.52 -20.97
N VAL A 118 -3.26 0.49 -20.10
CA VAL A 118 -2.76 1.81 -20.48
C VAL A 118 -1.24 1.72 -20.64
N ALA A 119 -0.76 1.60 -21.88
CA ALA A 119 0.65 1.51 -22.20
C ALA A 119 1.38 2.85 -21.94
N ILE A 120 2.29 2.89 -20.96
CA ILE A 120 3.07 4.10 -20.63
C ILE A 120 4.51 4.00 -21.16
N ALA A 121 5.20 2.88 -20.88
CA ALA A 121 6.55 2.64 -21.39
C ALA A 121 6.75 1.15 -21.73
N PRO A 122 7.21 0.83 -22.95
CA PRO A 122 7.48 -0.55 -23.34
C PRO A 122 8.68 -1.13 -22.57
N PRO A 123 8.87 -2.47 -22.61
CA PRO A 123 10.02 -3.13 -22.00
C PRO A 123 11.34 -2.51 -22.42
N VAL A 124 12.18 -2.21 -21.43
CA VAL A 124 13.53 -1.70 -21.59
C VAL A 124 14.48 -2.45 -20.68
N GLU A 125 15.67 -2.74 -21.19
CA GLU A 125 16.78 -3.28 -20.41
C GLU A 125 17.67 -2.14 -19.92
N LEU A 126 17.99 -2.20 -18.64
CA LEU A 126 18.94 -1.32 -17.97
C LEU A 126 20.12 -2.18 -17.54
N THR A 127 21.34 -1.78 -17.90
CA THR A 127 22.55 -2.56 -17.63
C THR A 127 23.64 -1.68 -17.01
N ASP A 128 24.30 -2.21 -16.00
CA ASP A 128 25.55 -1.68 -15.44
C ASP A 128 26.51 -2.82 -15.07
N GLU A 129 27.58 -2.54 -14.33
CA GLU A 129 28.57 -3.54 -13.90
C GLU A 129 28.01 -4.68 -13.03
N ASN A 130 26.82 -4.52 -12.44
CA ASN A 130 26.16 -5.49 -11.58
C ASN A 130 25.12 -6.36 -12.30
N GLY A 131 24.99 -6.22 -13.62
CA GLY A 131 24.13 -7.03 -14.48
C GLY A 131 23.02 -6.22 -15.16
N THR A 132 21.92 -6.89 -15.49
CA THR A 132 20.81 -6.32 -16.27
C THR A 132 19.48 -6.48 -15.56
N LEU A 133 18.74 -5.38 -15.47
CA LEU A 133 17.36 -5.32 -14.99
C LEU A 133 16.44 -4.94 -16.16
N LYS A 134 15.33 -5.65 -16.32
CA LYS A 134 14.31 -5.30 -17.31
C LYS A 134 13.10 -4.70 -16.63
N LYS A 135 12.51 -3.67 -17.25
CA LYS A 135 11.26 -3.08 -16.75
C LYS A 135 10.35 -2.56 -17.86
N ALA A 136 9.05 -2.49 -17.58
CA ALA A 136 8.05 -1.83 -18.41
C ALA A 136 7.04 -1.10 -17.51
N VAL A 137 6.23 -0.19 -18.05
CA VAL A 137 5.27 0.60 -17.26
C VAL A 137 3.89 0.59 -17.89
N ILE A 138 2.90 0.24 -17.08
CA ILE A 138 1.47 0.38 -17.40
C ILE A 138 0.80 1.34 -16.41
N GLY A 139 -0.22 2.07 -16.87
CA GLY A 139 -1.07 2.90 -15.99
C GLY A 139 -2.10 2.07 -15.25
N THR A 140 -2.66 2.63 -14.18
CA THR A 140 -3.87 2.14 -13.50
C THR A 140 -4.70 3.36 -13.06
N TYR A 141 -5.47 3.26 -11.99
CA TYR A 141 -6.32 4.36 -11.50
C TYR A 141 -5.60 5.68 -11.27
N GLY A 142 -6.25 6.76 -11.70
CA GLY A 142 -5.76 8.13 -11.59
C GLY A 142 -4.38 8.29 -12.21
N ASP A 143 -3.46 8.87 -11.44
CA ASP A 143 -2.06 9.01 -11.81
C ASP A 143 -1.19 7.83 -11.33
N THR A 144 -1.76 6.76 -10.79
CA THR A 144 -0.99 5.62 -10.29
C THR A 144 -0.49 4.75 -11.46
N ILE A 145 0.72 4.21 -11.34
CA ILE A 145 1.31 3.29 -12.33
C ILE A 145 1.72 1.98 -11.68
N HIS A 146 1.90 0.96 -12.53
CA HIS A 146 2.63 -0.26 -12.19
C HIS A 146 3.87 -0.35 -13.08
N THR A 147 5.06 -0.21 -12.48
CA THR A 147 6.29 -0.66 -13.12
C THR A 147 6.44 -2.17 -12.95
N LEU A 148 6.50 -2.91 -14.04
CA LEU A 148 6.82 -4.34 -14.04
C LEU A 148 8.33 -4.48 -13.99
N VAL A 149 8.84 -5.28 -13.06
CA VAL A 149 10.29 -5.43 -12.83
C VAL A 149 10.69 -6.89 -12.90
N GLU A 150 11.72 -7.18 -13.69
CA GLU A 150 12.39 -8.47 -13.72
C GLU A 150 13.84 -8.29 -13.22
N ARG A 151 14.13 -8.88 -12.04
CA ARG A 151 15.42 -8.70 -11.34
C ARG A 151 16.41 -9.84 -11.48
N LYS A 152 16.03 -10.95 -12.12
CA LYS A 152 16.78 -12.23 -12.04
C LYS A 152 18.25 -12.15 -12.46
N ASN A 153 18.61 -11.17 -13.29
CA ASN A 153 19.95 -10.97 -13.82
C ASN A 153 20.68 -9.73 -13.24
N TYR A 154 20.17 -9.11 -12.17
CA TYR A 154 20.75 -7.91 -11.56
C TYR A 154 21.10 -8.13 -10.08
N LYS A 155 22.32 -7.77 -9.68
CA LYS A 155 22.82 -7.98 -8.30
C LYS A 155 23.26 -6.69 -7.59
N GLY A 156 23.05 -5.54 -8.22
CA GLY A 156 23.42 -4.24 -7.65
C GLY A 156 22.53 -3.84 -6.48
N THR A 157 22.83 -2.70 -5.86
CA THR A 157 22.15 -2.28 -4.62
C THR A 157 20.65 -2.01 -4.77
N PHE A 158 20.23 -1.60 -5.97
CA PHE A 158 18.82 -1.40 -6.30
C PHE A 158 18.55 -1.59 -7.81
N MET A 159 18.87 -0.63 -8.66
CA MET A 159 18.76 -0.75 -10.12
C MET A 159 19.84 0.13 -10.79
N PRO A 160 20.14 -0.07 -12.09
CA PRO A 160 21.10 0.79 -12.77
C PRO A 160 20.74 2.27 -12.69
N GLY A 161 21.76 3.11 -12.50
CA GLY A 161 21.59 4.54 -12.24
C GLY A 161 21.44 4.92 -10.76
N PHE A 162 21.49 3.94 -9.85
CA PHE A 162 21.57 4.16 -8.41
C PHE A 162 22.92 3.72 -7.87
N GLN A 163 23.50 4.53 -6.99
CA GLN A 163 24.72 4.22 -6.26
C GLN A 163 24.40 3.87 -4.82
N LYS A 164 25.31 3.16 -4.14
CA LYS A 164 25.18 2.88 -2.71
C LYS A 164 25.10 4.20 -1.93
N ALA A 165 24.13 4.32 -1.03
CA ALA A 165 24.03 5.50 -0.18
C ALA A 165 25.16 5.53 0.86
N GLU A 166 25.82 6.67 0.99
CA GLU A 166 26.85 6.93 2.02
C GLU A 166 26.33 7.80 3.17
N PHE A 167 25.02 7.97 3.28
CA PHE A 167 24.39 8.77 4.33
C PHE A 167 24.37 8.02 5.67
N ASP A 168 24.86 8.68 6.72
CA ASP A 168 24.76 8.19 8.10
C ASP A 168 23.50 8.75 8.78
N ILE A 169 22.33 8.36 8.27
CA ILE A 169 21.04 8.69 8.90
C ILE A 169 20.71 7.55 9.87
N PRO A 170 20.61 7.80 11.19
CA PRO A 170 20.35 6.76 12.16
C PRO A 170 18.97 6.13 11.91
N PHE A 171 18.86 4.81 11.98
CA PHE A 171 17.60 4.07 11.86
C PHE A 171 17.62 2.91 12.85
N GLU A 172 16.45 2.54 13.35
CA GLU A 172 16.24 1.33 14.14
C GLU A 172 15.05 0.59 13.54
N GLU A 173 15.23 -0.69 13.16
CA GLU A 173 14.15 -1.46 12.56
C GLU A 173 12.96 -1.52 13.53
N SER A 174 11.77 -1.17 13.04
CA SER A 174 10.54 -1.16 13.83
C SER A 174 9.85 -2.53 13.88
N GLY A 175 10.34 -3.51 13.11
CA GLY A 175 9.79 -4.88 13.08
C GLY A 175 8.90 -5.16 11.86
N LEU A 176 8.78 -4.21 10.92
CA LEU A 176 8.03 -4.38 9.68
C LEU A 176 8.77 -5.32 8.72
N ILE A 177 8.04 -6.21 8.03
CA ILE A 177 8.66 -7.29 7.25
C ILE A 177 8.27 -7.35 5.78
N ALA A 178 7.07 -6.91 5.40
CA ALA A 178 6.55 -7.01 4.03
C ALA A 178 5.36 -6.05 3.82
N VAL A 179 5.06 -5.74 2.56
CA VAL A 179 3.78 -5.13 2.19
C VAL A 179 2.72 -6.24 2.16
N ASP A 180 1.63 -6.09 2.91
CA ASP A 180 0.51 -7.04 2.91
C ASP A 180 -0.47 -6.72 1.78
N HIS A 181 -0.87 -5.46 1.67
CA HIS A 181 -1.79 -4.98 0.65
C HIS A 181 -1.67 -3.47 0.43
N VAL A 182 -2.17 -3.00 -0.72
CA VAL A 182 -2.16 -1.58 -1.13
C VAL A 182 -3.57 -1.20 -1.56
N VAL A 183 -4.13 -0.18 -0.93
CA VAL A 183 -5.53 0.20 -1.15
C VAL A 183 -5.64 1.43 -2.04
N GLY A 184 -6.45 1.31 -3.09
CA GLY A 184 -6.76 2.41 -4.00
C GLY A 184 -8.17 2.96 -3.75
N ASN A 185 -8.28 4.28 -3.62
CA ASN A 185 -9.57 4.97 -3.64
C ASN A 185 -9.81 5.50 -5.04
N VAL A 186 -11.00 5.23 -5.58
CA VAL A 186 -11.37 5.55 -6.96
C VAL A 186 -12.77 6.15 -7.04
N GLU A 187 -13.06 6.83 -8.14
CA GLU A 187 -14.37 7.42 -8.39
C GLU A 187 -15.42 6.38 -8.80
N LYS A 188 -14.98 5.29 -9.44
CA LYS A 188 -15.82 4.18 -9.93
C LYS A 188 -15.09 2.85 -9.78
N MET A 189 -15.44 2.05 -8.79
CA MET A 189 -14.80 0.79 -8.43
C MET A 189 -14.88 -0.24 -9.56
N GLU A 190 -16.05 -0.44 -10.16
CA GLU A 190 -16.25 -1.51 -11.17
C GLU A 190 -15.35 -1.35 -12.41
N GLU A 191 -15.03 -0.11 -12.79
CA GLU A 191 -14.11 0.17 -13.91
C GLU A 191 -12.72 -0.38 -13.61
N TRP A 192 -12.21 -0.11 -12.41
CA TRP A 192 -10.88 -0.53 -12.01
C TRP A 192 -10.83 -2.01 -11.61
N VAL A 193 -11.87 -2.55 -10.98
CA VAL A 193 -11.99 -4.01 -10.77
C VAL A 193 -11.91 -4.73 -12.11
N SER A 194 -12.70 -4.31 -13.10
CA SER A 194 -12.66 -4.85 -14.45
C SER A 194 -11.29 -4.68 -15.11
N TYR A 195 -10.59 -3.58 -14.84
CA TYR A 195 -9.21 -3.37 -15.31
C TYR A 195 -8.27 -4.46 -14.76
N TYR A 196 -8.22 -4.65 -13.43
CA TYR A 196 -7.34 -5.67 -12.83
C TYR A 196 -7.72 -7.10 -13.27
N GLU A 197 -9.01 -7.40 -13.44
CA GLU A 197 -9.46 -8.70 -13.96
C GLU A 197 -9.00 -8.94 -15.41
N ASN A 198 -9.28 -7.99 -16.30
CA ASN A 198 -9.01 -8.16 -17.73
C ASN A 198 -7.52 -8.06 -18.05
N VAL A 199 -6.85 -7.05 -17.50
CA VAL A 199 -5.46 -6.69 -17.84
C VAL A 199 -4.46 -7.58 -17.13
N MET A 200 -4.69 -7.87 -15.85
CA MET A 200 -3.75 -8.60 -15.01
C MET A 200 -4.21 -10.00 -14.65
N GLY A 201 -5.45 -10.40 -15.01
CA GLY A 201 -5.97 -11.73 -14.69
C GLY A 201 -6.27 -11.94 -13.21
N PHE A 202 -6.36 -10.86 -12.44
CA PHE A 202 -6.67 -10.92 -11.02
C PHE A 202 -8.13 -11.35 -10.83
N LYS A 203 -8.44 -11.87 -9.65
CA LYS A 203 -9.79 -12.27 -9.28
C LYS A 203 -10.25 -11.47 -8.08
N GLN A 204 -11.54 -11.16 -8.06
CA GLN A 204 -12.18 -10.63 -6.87
C GLN A 204 -12.19 -11.72 -5.77
N MET A 205 -11.58 -11.43 -4.63
CA MET A 205 -11.52 -12.34 -3.48
C MET A 205 -12.71 -12.12 -2.54
N ILE A 206 -12.98 -10.87 -2.21
CA ILE A 206 -13.99 -10.43 -1.24
C ILE A 206 -14.65 -9.16 -1.81
N HIS A 207 -15.94 -9.01 -1.54
CA HIS A 207 -16.71 -7.81 -1.79
C HIS A 207 -17.39 -7.42 -0.47
N PHE A 208 -17.32 -6.14 -0.15
CA PHE A 208 -18.05 -5.50 0.92
C PHE A 208 -18.96 -4.45 0.30
N ASP A 209 -20.25 -4.53 0.61
CA ASP A 209 -21.24 -3.53 0.22
C ASP A 209 -21.48 -2.49 1.32
N ASP A 210 -22.39 -1.55 1.08
CA ASP A 210 -22.73 -0.49 2.02
C ASP A 210 -23.51 -0.99 3.25
N ASP A 211 -24.24 -2.10 3.11
CA ASP A 211 -24.87 -2.77 4.25
C ASP A 211 -23.82 -3.42 5.17
N ASP A 212 -22.72 -3.93 4.61
CA ASP A 212 -21.58 -4.48 5.34
C ASP A 212 -20.70 -3.40 6.00
N ILE A 213 -20.50 -2.26 5.33
CA ILE A 213 -19.60 -1.17 5.77
C ILE A 213 -20.33 0.18 5.77
N SER A 214 -21.19 0.38 6.76
CA SER A 214 -21.81 1.68 7.06
C SER A 214 -21.74 2.04 8.55
N THR A 215 -21.61 3.34 8.82
CA THR A 215 -21.94 3.92 10.12
C THR A 215 -23.29 4.60 10.07
N GLU A 216 -23.69 5.27 11.16
CA GLU A 216 -24.89 6.11 11.15
C GLU A 216 -24.84 7.22 10.09
N TYR A 217 -23.63 7.63 9.67
CA TYR A 217 -23.40 8.84 8.89
C TYR A 217 -22.87 8.59 7.47
N SER A 218 -21.97 7.63 7.25
CA SER A 218 -21.46 7.35 5.90
C SER A 218 -21.12 5.88 5.66
N ALA A 219 -20.84 5.53 4.39
CA ALA A 219 -20.55 4.17 3.94
C ALA A 219 -19.45 4.16 2.87
N LEU A 220 -18.94 2.97 2.55
CA LEU A 220 -18.10 2.72 1.37
C LEU A 220 -18.38 1.33 0.80
N MET A 221 -18.00 1.14 -0.46
CA MET A 221 -17.95 -0.19 -1.07
C MET A 221 -16.49 -0.55 -1.35
N SER A 222 -16.14 -1.81 -1.17
CA SER A 222 -14.77 -2.29 -1.35
C SER A 222 -14.73 -3.65 -2.05
N LYS A 223 -13.85 -3.79 -3.03
CA LYS A 223 -13.58 -5.05 -3.73
C LYS A 223 -12.09 -5.33 -3.73
N VAL A 224 -11.72 -6.55 -3.34
CA VAL A 224 -10.31 -6.94 -3.20
C VAL A 224 -9.87 -7.76 -4.41
N MET A 225 -8.87 -7.26 -5.13
CA MET A 225 -8.26 -7.94 -6.27
C MET A 225 -6.99 -8.70 -5.87
N THR A 226 -6.84 -9.94 -6.33
CA THR A 226 -5.65 -10.77 -6.08
C THR A 226 -5.37 -11.75 -7.22
N ASN A 227 -4.10 -12.12 -7.42
CA ASN A 227 -3.72 -13.27 -8.26
C ASN A 227 -3.42 -14.54 -7.43
N GLY A 228 -3.77 -14.56 -6.15
CA GLY A 228 -3.44 -15.67 -5.25
C GLY A 228 -1.99 -15.65 -4.72
N SER A 229 -1.19 -14.64 -5.11
CA SER A 229 0.03 -14.30 -4.39
C SER A 229 -0.30 -13.66 -3.03
N ARG A 230 0.73 -13.24 -2.29
CA ARG A 230 0.55 -12.58 -0.98
C ARG A 230 -0.20 -11.25 -1.10
N ILE A 231 0.00 -10.53 -2.21
CA ILE A 231 -0.43 -9.14 -2.38
C ILE A 231 -1.87 -9.10 -2.83
N LYS A 232 -2.55 -8.09 -2.30
CA LYS A 232 -3.95 -7.81 -2.53
C LYS A 232 -4.10 -6.31 -2.80
N PHE A 233 -5.06 -5.99 -3.66
CA PHE A 233 -5.41 -4.62 -4.01
C PHE A 233 -6.89 -4.39 -3.72
N PRO A 234 -7.25 -3.99 -2.48
CA PRO A 234 -8.55 -3.42 -2.22
C PRO A 234 -8.75 -2.14 -3.04
N ILE A 235 -9.89 -2.04 -3.70
CA ILE A 235 -10.34 -0.89 -4.47
C ILE A 235 -11.62 -0.40 -3.82
N ASN A 236 -11.63 0.85 -3.40
CA ASN A 236 -12.77 1.46 -2.71
C ASN A 236 -13.40 2.56 -3.56
N GLU A 237 -14.73 2.66 -3.50
CA GLU A 237 -15.47 3.82 -4.02
C GLU A 237 -16.35 4.43 -2.92
N PRO A 238 -16.71 5.72 -3.02
CA PRO A 238 -17.66 6.32 -2.09
C PRO A 238 -19.05 5.69 -2.25
N ALA A 239 -19.75 5.50 -1.13
CA ALA A 239 -21.15 5.12 -1.11
C ALA A 239 -22.02 6.26 -0.54
N ASP A 240 -23.30 6.26 -0.88
CA ASP A 240 -24.25 7.26 -0.40
C ASP A 240 -24.46 7.13 1.12
N GLY A 241 -24.56 8.26 1.81
CA GLY A 241 -24.74 8.32 3.26
C GLY A 241 -25.40 9.63 3.69
N LYS A 242 -25.71 9.76 5.00
CA LYS A 242 -26.23 11.04 5.55
C LYS A 242 -25.19 12.16 5.49
N ARG A 243 -23.90 11.80 5.47
CA ARG A 243 -22.74 12.67 5.48
C ARG A 243 -21.72 12.22 4.43
N LYS A 244 -20.70 13.04 4.19
CA LYS A 244 -19.70 12.78 3.16
C LYS A 244 -18.87 11.53 3.51
N SER A 245 -18.80 10.56 2.62
CA SER A 245 -17.90 9.41 2.76
C SER A 245 -16.43 9.86 2.84
N GLN A 246 -15.65 9.25 3.72
CA GLN A 246 -14.20 9.44 3.80
C GLN A 246 -13.47 9.17 2.47
N ILE A 247 -14.03 8.30 1.61
CA ILE A 247 -13.48 8.05 0.27
C ILE A 247 -13.65 9.29 -0.61
N GLN A 248 -14.79 9.99 -0.47
CA GLN A 248 -15.02 11.26 -1.15
C GLN A 248 -14.13 12.38 -0.60
N GLU A 249 -13.87 12.44 0.72
CA GLU A 249 -12.86 13.35 1.31
C GLU A 249 -11.49 13.11 0.67
N TYR A 250 -11.06 11.84 0.58
CA TYR A 250 -9.81 11.50 -0.08
C TYR A 250 -9.77 12.02 -1.52
N LEU A 251 -10.79 11.73 -2.34
CA LEU A 251 -10.82 12.13 -3.75
C LEU A 251 -10.76 13.65 -3.93
N GLU A 252 -11.38 14.42 -3.04
CA GLU A 252 -11.33 15.89 -3.05
C GLU A 252 -9.94 16.43 -2.71
N PHE A 253 -9.30 15.93 -1.64
CA PHE A 253 -8.00 16.44 -1.20
C PHE A 253 -6.82 15.87 -1.99
N TYR A 254 -6.96 14.65 -2.51
CA TYR A 254 -6.00 14.05 -3.44
C TYR A 254 -6.17 14.57 -4.87
N ASN A 255 -7.32 15.16 -5.21
CA ASN A 255 -7.69 15.58 -6.57
C ASN A 255 -7.76 14.42 -7.57
N GLY A 256 -8.47 13.35 -7.20
CA GLY A 256 -8.74 12.17 -8.04
C GLY A 256 -8.39 10.85 -7.36
N ALA A 257 -8.44 9.77 -8.14
CA ALA A 257 -8.06 8.44 -7.68
C ALA A 257 -6.58 8.27 -7.34
N GLY A 258 -6.28 7.41 -6.36
CA GLY A 258 -4.91 7.06 -5.98
C GLY A 258 -4.83 6.11 -4.80
N VAL A 259 -3.59 5.84 -4.35
CA VAL A 259 -3.33 4.99 -3.18
C VAL A 259 -3.69 5.72 -1.89
N GLN A 260 -4.65 5.17 -1.15
CA GLN A 260 -5.06 5.67 0.15
C GLN A 260 -4.12 5.20 1.26
N HIS A 261 -3.83 3.90 1.32
CA HIS A 261 -2.97 3.38 2.36
C HIS A 261 -2.16 2.16 1.94
N LEU A 262 -1.10 1.96 2.71
CA LEU A 262 -0.19 0.82 2.61
C LEU A 262 -0.29 0.01 3.89
N ALA A 263 -0.62 -1.27 3.78
CA ALA A 263 -0.59 -2.17 4.93
C ALA A 263 0.75 -2.88 5.03
N LEU A 264 1.42 -2.70 6.16
CA LEU A 264 2.75 -3.22 6.43
C LEU A 264 2.67 -4.34 7.47
N LEU A 265 3.07 -5.53 7.04
CA LEU A 265 3.04 -6.74 7.84
C LEU A 265 4.12 -6.70 8.93
N THR A 266 3.77 -7.20 10.12
CA THR A 266 4.69 -7.50 11.22
C THR A 266 4.34 -8.84 11.88
N ASN A 267 5.34 -9.43 12.56
CA ASN A 267 5.16 -10.64 13.37
C ASN A 267 4.94 -10.33 14.86
N ASP A 268 5.09 -9.08 15.29
CA ASP A 268 4.92 -8.64 16.68
C ASP A 268 4.39 -7.19 16.68
N ILE A 269 3.08 -7.04 16.50
CA ILE A 269 2.41 -5.76 16.36
C ILE A 269 2.51 -4.92 17.62
N VAL A 270 2.54 -5.54 18.81
CA VAL A 270 2.68 -4.83 20.09
C VAL A 270 4.03 -4.10 20.11
N LYS A 271 5.15 -4.83 19.91
CA LYS A 271 6.47 -4.19 19.88
C LYS A 271 6.63 -3.20 18.74
N THR A 272 6.05 -3.52 17.58
CA THR A 272 6.13 -2.65 16.40
C THR A 272 5.45 -1.31 16.68
N VAL A 273 4.22 -1.33 17.20
CA VAL A 273 3.46 -0.11 17.50
C VAL A 273 4.10 0.68 18.65
N GLU A 274 4.64 0.01 19.67
CA GLU A 274 5.43 0.67 20.71
C GLU A 274 6.62 1.43 20.14
N ALA A 275 7.41 0.80 19.27
CA ALA A 275 8.56 1.42 18.62
C ALA A 275 8.14 2.60 17.72
N LEU A 276 7.11 2.42 16.90
CA LEU A 276 6.59 3.47 16.02
C LEU A 276 6.08 4.68 16.83
N ARG A 277 5.33 4.45 17.92
CA ARG A 277 4.87 5.52 18.83
C ARG A 277 6.03 6.23 19.51
N ALA A 278 7.03 5.48 19.99
CA ALA A 278 8.24 6.06 20.59
C ALA A 278 9.02 6.95 19.60
N ASN A 279 8.95 6.64 18.31
CA ASN A 279 9.54 7.43 17.25
C ASN A 279 8.64 8.58 16.75
N GLY A 280 7.47 8.78 17.35
CA GLY A 280 6.57 9.89 17.04
C GLY A 280 5.54 9.62 15.94
N VAL A 281 5.31 8.36 15.54
CA VAL A 281 4.19 8.00 14.66
C VAL A 281 2.88 8.08 15.45
N GLU A 282 1.94 8.87 14.94
CA GLU A 282 0.60 9.00 15.50
C GLU A 282 -0.36 7.98 14.89
N PHE A 283 -1.22 7.40 15.72
CA PHE A 283 -2.24 6.43 15.32
C PHE A 283 -3.64 6.99 15.55
N LEU A 284 -4.61 6.45 14.82
CA LEU A 284 -6.02 6.69 15.10
C LEU A 284 -6.37 6.16 16.49
N ASP A 285 -7.31 6.84 17.15
CA ASP A 285 -7.79 6.44 18.46
C ASP A 285 -8.97 5.47 18.32
N THR A 286 -9.25 4.68 19.36
CA THR A 286 -10.41 3.79 19.42
C THR A 286 -11.01 3.84 20.83
N PRO A 287 -12.35 3.93 20.97
CA PRO A 287 -13.00 3.91 22.28
C PRO A 287 -12.62 2.69 23.11
N ASP A 288 -12.43 2.90 24.41
CA ASP A 288 -12.11 1.83 25.35
C ASP A 288 -13.19 0.74 25.40
N THR A 289 -14.44 1.11 25.13
CA THR A 289 -15.60 0.19 25.09
C THR A 289 -15.48 -0.89 24.02
N TYR A 290 -14.69 -0.66 22.96
CA TYR A 290 -14.39 -1.68 21.96
C TYR A 290 -13.71 -2.92 22.57
N TYR A 291 -12.83 -2.70 23.55
CA TYR A 291 -12.04 -3.75 24.19
C TYR A 291 -12.83 -4.52 25.25
N ASP A 292 -13.83 -3.88 25.84
CA ASP A 292 -14.67 -4.47 26.88
C ASP A 292 -15.49 -5.67 26.33
N GLU A 293 -15.88 -5.61 25.05
CA GLU A 293 -16.61 -6.68 24.35
C GLU A 293 -15.72 -7.59 23.49
N LEU A 294 -14.43 -7.26 23.36
CA LEU A 294 -13.54 -7.88 22.37
C LEU A 294 -13.43 -9.40 22.54
N THR A 295 -13.23 -9.86 23.77
CA THR A 295 -13.07 -11.30 24.06
C THR A 295 -14.33 -12.10 23.69
N ALA A 296 -15.52 -11.51 23.83
CA ALA A 296 -16.76 -12.16 23.44
C ALA A 296 -16.89 -12.28 21.91
N ARG A 297 -16.37 -11.30 21.17
CA ARG A 297 -16.42 -11.25 19.70
C ARG A 297 -15.38 -12.15 19.03
N VAL A 298 -14.11 -12.09 19.47
CA VAL A 298 -12.99 -12.79 18.81
C VAL A 298 -12.49 -14.01 19.57
N GLY A 299 -13.05 -14.31 20.74
CA GLY A 299 -12.62 -15.44 21.56
C GLY A 299 -11.19 -15.28 22.08
N LYS A 300 -10.51 -16.41 22.30
CA LYS A 300 -9.15 -16.42 22.86
C LYS A 300 -8.10 -16.04 21.81
N ILE A 301 -7.26 -15.05 22.13
CA ILE A 301 -6.07 -14.63 21.37
C ILE A 301 -4.79 -14.82 22.20
N ASP A 302 -3.62 -14.70 21.56
CA ASP A 302 -2.32 -14.84 22.22
C ASP A 302 -1.90 -13.57 22.97
N GLU A 303 -2.35 -12.40 22.48
CA GLU A 303 -1.96 -11.08 22.97
C GLU A 303 -2.77 -10.65 24.21
N GLU A 304 -2.14 -9.85 25.08
CA GLU A 304 -2.80 -9.29 26.26
C GLU A 304 -3.76 -8.15 25.87
N ILE A 305 -5.05 -8.32 26.16
CA ILE A 305 -6.11 -7.36 25.79
C ILE A 305 -5.82 -5.96 26.35
N ASP A 306 -5.34 -5.85 27.58
CA ASP A 306 -5.00 -4.57 28.20
C ASP A 306 -3.91 -3.83 27.42
N LYS A 307 -2.94 -4.59 26.86
CA LYS A 307 -1.88 -3.99 26.04
C LYS A 307 -2.39 -3.56 24.68
N LEU A 308 -3.29 -4.34 24.07
CA LEU A 308 -3.96 -3.94 22.83
C LEU A 308 -4.81 -2.67 23.04
N LYS A 309 -5.50 -2.57 24.18
CA LYS A 309 -6.29 -1.40 24.58
C LYS A 309 -5.41 -0.15 24.76
N GLU A 310 -4.28 -0.28 25.44
CA GLU A 310 -3.29 0.79 25.60
C GLU A 310 -2.79 1.31 24.24
N LEU A 311 -2.50 0.38 23.32
CA LEU A 311 -1.94 0.69 22.02
C LEU A 311 -2.98 1.00 20.94
N LYS A 312 -4.28 0.86 21.26
CA LYS A 312 -5.40 1.03 20.34
C LYS A 312 -5.36 0.09 19.12
N ILE A 313 -4.90 -1.15 19.34
CA ILE A 313 -4.80 -2.18 18.30
C ILE A 313 -6.13 -2.94 18.17
N LEU A 314 -6.70 -2.92 16.97
CA LEU A 314 -7.95 -3.61 16.64
C LEU A 314 -7.68 -5.09 16.35
N VAL A 315 -8.65 -5.96 16.66
CA VAL A 315 -8.57 -7.40 16.42
C VAL A 315 -9.84 -7.91 15.76
N ASP A 316 -9.69 -8.71 14.72
CA ASP A 316 -10.80 -9.41 14.09
C ASP A 316 -10.48 -10.89 13.86
N ARG A 317 -11.52 -11.72 13.75
CA ARG A 317 -11.40 -13.17 13.61
C ARG A 317 -12.25 -13.69 12.46
N ASP A 318 -11.64 -14.57 11.65
CA ASP A 318 -12.31 -15.38 10.64
C ASP A 318 -12.21 -16.88 10.99
N ASP A 319 -12.69 -17.74 10.09
CA ASP A 319 -12.68 -19.19 10.26
C ASP A 319 -11.27 -19.82 10.28
N GLU A 320 -10.26 -19.13 9.73
CA GLU A 320 -8.87 -19.61 9.65
C GLU A 320 -8.01 -19.13 10.81
N GLY A 321 -8.36 -18.00 11.43
CA GLY A 321 -7.64 -17.44 12.56
C GLY A 321 -8.04 -16.01 12.84
N TYR A 322 -7.11 -15.20 13.33
CA TYR A 322 -7.38 -13.80 13.63
C TYR A 322 -6.30 -12.88 13.08
N LEU A 323 -6.61 -11.60 13.00
CA LEU A 323 -5.68 -10.55 12.61
C LEU A 323 -5.72 -9.42 13.63
N LEU A 324 -4.60 -8.71 13.72
CA LEU A 324 -4.46 -7.49 14.49
C LEU A 324 -4.10 -6.37 13.52
N GLN A 325 -4.69 -5.20 13.68
CA GLN A 325 -4.44 -4.06 12.81
C GLN A 325 -4.53 -2.73 13.56
N ILE A 326 -3.81 -1.73 13.08
CA ILE A 326 -3.92 -0.35 13.55
C ILE A 326 -3.50 0.60 12.43
N PHE A 327 -4.12 1.78 12.38
CA PHE A 327 -3.90 2.76 11.33
C PHE A 327 -3.23 4.00 11.90
N THR A 328 -2.23 4.50 11.17
CA THR A 328 -1.66 5.81 11.47
C THR A 328 -2.68 6.91 11.18
N LYS A 329 -2.49 8.10 11.76
CA LYS A 329 -3.02 9.31 11.12
C LYS A 329 -2.39 9.47 9.72
N PRO A 330 -2.96 10.33 8.85
CA PRO A 330 -2.29 10.69 7.61
C PRO A 330 -0.82 11.06 7.85
N ILE A 331 0.09 10.50 7.05
CA ILE A 331 1.54 10.78 7.16
C ILE A 331 1.95 12.07 6.43
N VAL A 332 0.95 12.77 5.90
CA VAL A 332 1.01 14.07 5.21
C VAL A 332 -0.15 14.93 5.73
N ASP A 333 -0.10 16.24 5.50
CA ASP A 333 -1.13 17.16 6.02
C ASP A 333 -2.50 16.96 5.38
N ARG A 334 -2.52 16.57 4.09
CA ARG A 334 -3.77 16.26 3.40
C ARG A 334 -4.34 14.94 3.99
N PRO A 335 -5.67 14.79 4.13
CA PRO A 335 -6.28 13.55 4.60
C PRO A 335 -6.27 12.47 3.51
N THR A 336 -5.08 12.12 3.03
CA THR A 336 -4.88 11.23 1.88
C THR A 336 -4.13 9.97 2.30
N LEU A 337 -2.80 9.99 2.29
CA LEU A 337 -1.97 8.82 2.49
C LEU A 337 -1.77 8.52 3.99
N PHE A 338 -2.08 7.30 4.42
CA PHE A 338 -1.75 6.76 5.75
C PHE A 338 -1.21 5.33 5.66
N ILE A 339 -0.77 4.78 6.79
CA ILE A 339 -0.18 3.45 6.89
C ILE A 339 -1.01 2.59 7.83
N GLU A 340 -1.25 1.34 7.45
CA GLU A 340 -1.77 0.29 8.34
C GLU A 340 -0.60 -0.59 8.80
N ILE A 341 -0.58 -0.94 10.08
CA ILE A 341 0.30 -1.98 10.62
C ILE A 341 -0.57 -3.20 10.89
N ILE A 342 -0.24 -4.33 10.26
CA ILE A 342 -1.04 -5.55 10.33
C ILE A 342 -0.21 -6.74 10.79
N GLN A 343 -0.82 -7.60 11.61
CA GLN A 343 -0.29 -8.91 11.96
C GLN A 343 -1.36 -9.97 11.71
N ARG A 344 -1.00 -11.05 11.01
CA ARG A 344 -1.90 -12.16 10.71
C ARG A 344 -1.53 -13.40 11.53
N LYS A 345 -2.52 -13.96 12.23
CA LYS A 345 -2.47 -15.21 12.99
C LYS A 345 -3.40 -16.23 12.34
N GLY A 346 -3.05 -16.65 11.12
CA GLY A 346 -3.84 -17.56 10.28
C GLY A 346 -4.85 -16.86 9.37
N SER A 347 -5.45 -15.75 9.82
CA SER A 347 -6.50 -15.04 9.07
C SER A 347 -6.04 -14.54 7.69
N ARG A 348 -6.90 -14.77 6.69
CA ARG A 348 -6.74 -14.28 5.30
C ARG A 348 -7.68 -13.13 4.95
N GLY A 349 -8.61 -12.79 5.84
CA GLY A 349 -9.54 -11.68 5.68
C GLY A 349 -8.91 -10.28 5.80
N PHE A 350 -9.76 -9.27 5.86
CA PHE A 350 -9.36 -7.85 5.96
C PHE A 350 -9.85 -7.16 7.24
N GLY A 351 -10.43 -7.93 8.14
CA GLY A 351 -10.93 -7.40 9.40
C GLY A 351 -12.28 -6.75 9.25
N GLU A 352 -13.24 -7.46 8.66
CA GLU A 352 -14.60 -6.96 8.44
C GLU A 352 -15.22 -6.43 9.73
N GLY A 353 -15.06 -7.18 10.83
CA GLY A 353 -15.55 -6.76 12.14
C GLY A 353 -14.81 -5.56 12.73
N ASN A 354 -13.65 -5.17 12.18
CA ASN A 354 -12.94 -3.95 12.55
C ASN A 354 -13.35 -2.74 11.71
N PHE A 355 -13.92 -2.93 10.51
CA PHE A 355 -14.22 -1.80 9.62
C PHE A 355 -15.08 -0.76 10.29
N LYS A 356 -16.12 -1.16 11.04
CA LYS A 356 -16.96 -0.21 11.78
C LYS A 356 -16.15 0.64 12.77
N ALA A 357 -15.34 0.01 13.61
CA ALA A 357 -14.54 0.73 14.61
C ALA A 357 -13.49 1.64 13.96
N LEU A 358 -12.86 1.17 12.88
CA LEU A 358 -11.95 1.97 12.07
C LEU A 358 -12.66 3.18 11.46
N PHE A 359 -13.82 2.96 10.87
CA PHE A 359 -14.58 3.98 10.16
C PHE A 359 -15.07 5.06 11.11
N GLU A 360 -15.63 4.68 12.27
CA GLU A 360 -15.99 5.64 13.32
C GLU A 360 -14.76 6.46 13.79
N SER A 361 -13.57 5.86 13.79
CA SER A 361 -12.33 6.55 14.17
C SER A 361 -11.87 7.55 13.10
N ILE A 362 -12.00 7.19 11.81
CA ILE A 362 -11.68 8.10 10.70
C ILE A 362 -12.73 9.21 10.59
N GLU A 363 -14.02 8.90 10.75
CA GLU A 363 -15.11 9.90 10.73
C GLU A 363 -14.92 10.97 11.81
N ARG A 364 -14.47 10.58 13.01
CA ARG A 364 -14.12 11.56 14.06
C ARG A 364 -13.00 12.50 13.63
N GLU A 365 -11.97 11.99 12.95
CA GLU A 365 -10.91 12.84 12.42
C GLU A 365 -11.41 13.71 11.25
N GLN A 366 -12.29 13.19 10.40
CA GLN A 366 -12.96 13.95 9.33
C GLN A 366 -13.83 15.09 9.89
N GLU A 367 -14.57 14.83 10.98
CA GLU A 367 -15.35 15.85 11.70
C GLU A 367 -14.44 16.92 12.31
N ARG A 368 -13.31 16.52 12.92
CA ARG A 368 -12.29 17.46 13.42
C ARG A 368 -11.68 18.34 12.32
N ARG A 369 -11.58 17.82 11.10
CA ARG A 369 -11.15 18.56 9.90
C ARG A 369 -12.27 19.46 9.32
N GLY A 370 -13.52 19.29 9.77
CA GLY A 370 -14.67 20.03 9.27
C GLY A 370 -15.22 19.51 7.94
N ASN A 371 -14.96 18.25 7.62
CA ASN A 371 -15.26 17.64 6.31
C ASN A 371 -16.35 16.56 6.34
N LEU A 372 -16.99 16.32 7.50
CA LEU A 372 -17.98 15.25 7.71
C LEU A 372 -19.42 15.74 7.54
#